data_AF-A0A508TA75-F1
#
_entry.id   AF-A0A508TA75-F1
#
_cell.length_a   1.000
_cell.length_b   1.000
_cell.length_c   1.000
_cell.angle_alpha   90.00
_cell.angle_beta   90.00
_cell.angle_gamma   90.00
#
_symmetry.space_group_name_H-M   'P 1'
#
loop_
_entity.id
_entity.type
_entity.pdbx_description
1 polymer ?
#
loop_
_entity_poly.entity_id
_entity_poly.type
_entity_poly.pdbx_seq_one_letter_code
_entity_poly.pdbx_strand_id
1 'polypeptide(L)'
;MPSCRGPIFPTYCASKAFLHYWLQSVRHQLRNVPIEVLELAPPYVQTELTGTQQASDPRAMPLDAYVAEVMQLLARGDHARGEVLVERDRARRSAERDGRYEEIFAAMNPS
;
A
#
# COMPACT_ATOMS: atom_id res chain seq x y z
N MET A 1 27.15 -13.62 15.91
CA MET A 1 26.08 -12.68 16.35
C MET A 1 24.91 -12.88 15.41
N PRO A 2 23.70 -13.23 15.90
CA PRO A 2 22.54 -13.35 15.03
C PRO A 2 22.24 -11.95 14.48
N SER A 3 22.14 -11.81 13.16
CA SER A 3 21.78 -10.52 12.57
C SER A 3 20.34 -10.21 12.95
N CYS A 4 20.12 -9.22 13.82
CA CYS A 4 18.79 -8.67 14.03
C CYS A 4 18.37 -7.96 12.74
N ARG A 5 17.73 -8.66 11.80
CA ARG A 5 17.03 -8.01 10.69
C ARG A 5 15.72 -7.46 11.24
N GLY A 6 15.78 -6.23 11.75
CA GLY A 6 14.58 -5.46 12.07
C GLY A 6 13.75 -5.16 10.82
N PRO A 7 12.55 -4.57 10.99
CA PRO A 7 11.66 -4.23 9.89
C PRO A 7 12.39 -3.48 8.78
N ILE A 8 12.22 -3.95 7.55
CA ILE A 8 12.94 -3.40 6.39
C ILE A 8 12.25 -2.07 6.06
N PHE A 9 12.97 -0.96 6.25
CA PHE A 9 12.54 0.45 5.99
C PHE A 9 11.63 1.14 7.04
N PRO A 10 12.06 1.28 8.32
CA PRO A 10 11.23 1.90 9.37
C PRO A 10 10.87 3.36 9.10
N THR A 11 11.79 4.16 8.56
CA THR A 11 11.54 5.57 8.21
C THR A 11 10.53 5.69 7.07
N TYR A 12 10.63 4.83 6.06
CA TYR A 12 9.67 4.79 4.95
C TYR A 12 8.26 4.46 5.46
N CYS A 13 8.14 3.43 6.32
CA CYS A 13 6.87 3.05 6.94
C CYS A 13 6.26 4.20 7.75
N ALA A 14 7.06 4.88 8.57
CA ALA A 14 6.60 6.04 9.33
C ALA A 14 6.11 7.18 8.42
N SER A 15 6.86 7.50 7.35
CA SER A 15 6.44 8.53 6.39
C SER A 15 5.15 8.17 5.65
N LYS A 16 4.96 6.90 5.27
CA LYS A 16 3.73 6.44 4.62
C LYS A 16 2.54 6.40 5.57
N ALA A 17 2.73 6.01 6.83
CA ALA A 17 1.69 6.10 7.86
C ALA A 17 1.25 7.55 8.11
N PHE A 18 2.19 8.48 8.17
CA PHE A 18 1.89 9.91 8.22
C PHE A 18 1.07 10.37 7.01
N LEU A 19 1.53 10.07 5.79
CA LEU A 19 0.82 10.45 4.56
C LEU A 19 -0.60 9.91 4.52
N HIS A 20 -0.81 8.65 4.93
CA HIS A 20 -2.12 8.03 5.00
C HIS A 20 -3.09 8.84 5.88
N TYR A 21 -2.68 9.15 7.11
CA TYR A 21 -3.50 9.91 8.06
C TYR A 21 -3.68 11.38 7.62
N TRP A 22 -2.64 11.98 7.03
CA TRP A 22 -2.71 13.32 6.47
C TRP A 22 -3.73 13.41 5.33
N LEU A 23 -3.75 12.44 4.40
CA LEU A 23 -4.75 12.39 3.32
C LEU A 23 -6.18 12.21 3.86
N GLN A 24 -6.37 11.42 4.93
CA GLN A 24 -7.68 11.34 5.61
C GLN A 24 -8.11 12.70 6.17
N SER A 25 -7.18 13.43 6.80
CA SER A 25 -7.44 14.78 7.31
C SER A 25 -7.78 15.77 6.18
N VAL A 26 -7.04 15.72 5.07
CA VAL A 26 -7.29 16.58 3.89
C VAL A 26 -8.64 16.27 3.26
N ARG A 27 -9.04 15.00 3.11
CA ARG A 27 -10.39 14.62 2.66
C ARG A 27 -11.48 15.24 3.54
N HIS A 28 -11.28 15.20 4.85
CA HIS A 28 -12.24 15.80 5.78
C HIS A 28 -12.30 17.33 5.63
N GLN A 29 -11.17 18.00 5.47
CA GLN A 29 -11.11 19.46 5.26
C GLN A 29 -11.78 19.90 3.95
N LEU A 30 -11.57 19.13 2.87
CA LEU A 30 -12.06 19.45 1.53
C LEU A 30 -13.47 18.94 1.24
N ARG A 31 -14.17 18.34 2.22
CA ARG A 31 -15.48 17.68 2.03
C ARG A 31 -16.61 18.57 1.47
N ASN A 32 -16.44 19.89 1.48
CA ASN A 32 -17.39 20.86 0.95
C ASN A 32 -16.89 21.56 -0.33
N VAL A 33 -15.79 21.08 -0.91
CA VAL A 33 -15.17 21.58 -2.13
C VAL A 33 -15.32 20.49 -3.20
N PRO A 34 -15.54 20.82 -4.49
CA PRO A 34 -15.67 19.82 -5.56
C PRO A 34 -14.28 19.24 -5.96
N ILE A 35 -13.54 18.72 -4.98
CA ILE A 35 -12.24 18.07 -5.14
C ILE A 35 -12.30 16.71 -4.47
N GLU A 36 -11.95 15.67 -5.22
CA GLU A 36 -11.78 14.33 -4.68
C GLU A 36 -10.30 14.06 -4.38
N VAL A 37 -10.02 13.46 -3.22
CA VAL A 37 -8.66 13.11 -2.80
C VAL A 37 -8.58 11.60 -2.68
N LEU A 38 -7.79 11.00 -3.58
CA LEU A 38 -7.57 9.55 -3.65
C LEU A 38 -6.14 9.21 -3.22
N GLU A 39 -6.00 8.09 -2.52
CA GLU A 39 -4.71 7.53 -2.12
C GLU A 39 -4.47 6.22 -2.85
N LEU A 40 -3.32 6.13 -3.53
CA LEU A 40 -2.86 4.90 -4.15
C LEU A 40 -1.85 4.25 -3.22
N ALA A 41 -2.18 3.06 -2.72
CA ALA A 41 -1.32 2.27 -1.85
C ALA A 41 -0.91 0.97 -2.58
N PRO A 42 0.19 1.00 -3.36
CA PRO A 42 0.62 -0.15 -4.14
C PRO A 42 1.14 -1.31 -3.27
N PRO A 43 1.05 -2.55 -3.77
CA PRO A 43 1.74 -3.68 -3.18
C PRO A 43 3.24 -3.61 -3.55
N TYR A 44 3.97 -4.68 -3.32
CA TYR A 44 5.32 -4.81 -3.89
C TYR A 44 5.22 -4.95 -5.42
N VAL A 45 5.66 -3.93 -6.18
CA VAL A 45 5.55 -3.83 -7.65
C VAL A 45 6.94 -3.94 -8.30
N GLN A 46 7.02 -4.49 -9.51
CA GLN A 46 8.25 -4.63 -10.30
C GLN A 46 8.75 -3.27 -10.80
N THR A 47 9.43 -2.55 -9.92
CA THR A 47 10.15 -1.30 -10.22
C THR A 47 11.60 -1.43 -9.78
N GLU A 48 12.39 -0.36 -9.84
CA GLU A 48 13.77 -0.34 -9.34
C GLU A 48 13.89 0.38 -7.98
N LEU A 49 12.76 0.62 -7.28
CA LEU A 49 12.71 1.45 -6.06
C LEU A 49 13.66 0.96 -4.95
N THR A 50 13.76 -0.35 -4.76
CA THR A 50 14.65 -0.98 -3.76
C THR A 50 15.89 -1.62 -4.39
N GLY A 51 16.13 -1.38 -5.68
CA GLY A 51 17.24 -1.95 -6.45
C GLY A 51 16.80 -2.65 -7.73
N THR A 52 17.73 -2.87 -8.66
CA THR A 52 17.45 -3.45 -9.99
C THR A 52 16.90 -4.88 -9.93
N GLN A 53 17.17 -5.63 -8.85
CA GLN A 53 16.62 -6.98 -8.68
C GLN A 53 15.10 -6.97 -8.51
N GLN A 54 14.50 -5.91 -7.97
CA GLN A 54 13.05 -5.80 -7.78
C GLN A 54 12.31 -5.84 -9.12
N ALA A 55 12.88 -5.28 -10.19
CA ALA A 55 12.26 -5.22 -11.51
C ALA A 55 12.00 -6.61 -12.12
N SER A 56 12.64 -7.66 -11.60
CA SER A 56 12.48 -9.05 -12.06
C SER A 56 12.08 -10.01 -10.93
N ASP A 57 11.78 -9.51 -9.73
CA ASP A 57 11.37 -10.36 -8.60
C ASP A 57 9.99 -10.97 -8.87
N PRO A 58 9.84 -12.31 -8.87
CA PRO A 58 8.56 -12.96 -9.13
C PRO A 58 7.52 -12.73 -8.02
N ARG A 59 7.94 -12.29 -6.83
CA ARG A 59 7.03 -11.91 -5.74
C ARG A 59 6.41 -10.54 -5.97
N ALA A 60 7.06 -9.69 -6.76
CA ALA A 60 6.55 -8.37 -7.10
C ALA A 60 5.46 -8.47 -8.19
N MET A 61 4.41 -7.67 -8.06
CA MET A 61 3.38 -7.52 -9.07
C MET A 61 3.97 -6.83 -10.32
N PRO A 62 3.71 -7.33 -11.55
CA PRO A 62 4.12 -6.61 -12.75
C PRO A 62 3.55 -5.20 -12.82
N LEU A 63 4.36 -4.24 -13.25
CA LEU A 63 3.97 -2.82 -13.29
C LEU A 63 2.74 -2.60 -14.18
N ASP A 64 2.72 -3.20 -15.37
CA ASP A 64 1.58 -3.07 -16.31
C ASP A 64 0.29 -3.64 -15.71
N ALA A 65 0.39 -4.73 -14.95
CA ALA A 65 -0.77 -5.31 -14.26
C ALA A 65 -1.28 -4.38 -13.16
N TYR A 66 -0.37 -3.77 -12.38
CA TYR A 66 -0.74 -2.81 -11.34
C TYR A 66 -1.43 -1.57 -11.94
N VAL A 67 -0.86 -0.99 -13.00
CA VAL A 67 -1.45 0.17 -13.70
C VAL A 67 -2.81 -0.18 -14.28
N ALA A 68 -2.94 -1.33 -14.95
CA ALA A 68 -4.21 -1.76 -15.54
C ALA A 68 -5.30 -1.91 -14.47
N GLU A 69 -4.99 -2.52 -13.33
CA GLU A 69 -5.94 -2.70 -12.23
C GLU A 69 -6.34 -1.36 -11.60
N VAL A 70 -5.38 -0.47 -11.32
CA VAL A 70 -5.66 0.89 -10.82
C VAL A 70 -6.59 1.65 -11.76
N MET A 71 -6.31 1.64 -13.06
CA MET A 71 -7.16 2.34 -14.04
C MET A 71 -8.57 1.75 -14.10
N GLN A 72 -8.73 0.44 -13.94
CA GLN A 72 -10.04 -0.20 -13.86
C GLN A 72 -10.80 0.18 -12.58
N LEU A 73 -10.13 0.27 -11.43
CA LEU A 73 -10.75 0.69 -10.17
C LEU A 73 -11.23 2.14 -10.27
N LEU A 74 -10.40 3.03 -10.81
CA LEU A 74 -10.77 4.43 -11.05
C LEU A 74 -11.97 4.55 -12.00
N ALA A 75 -11.95 3.82 -13.13
CA ALA A 75 -13.05 3.86 -14.10
C ALA A 75 -14.39 3.36 -13.53
N ARG A 76 -14.36 2.45 -12.55
CA ARG A 76 -15.55 1.91 -11.88
C ARG A 76 -15.97 2.72 -10.65
N GLY A 77 -15.15 3.67 -10.19
CA GLY A 77 -15.36 4.34 -8.91
C GLY A 77 -15.13 3.43 -7.68
N ASP A 78 -14.40 2.32 -7.82
CA ASP A 78 -14.12 1.38 -6.73
C ASP A 78 -12.90 1.83 -5.91
N HIS A 79 -13.11 2.91 -5.15
CA HIS A 79 -12.11 3.47 -4.23
C HIS A 79 -12.77 3.92 -2.93
N ALA A 80 -13.39 2.94 -2.26
CA ALA A 80 -14.07 3.16 -0.99
C ALA A 80 -13.15 3.87 0.01
N ARG A 81 -13.70 4.87 0.71
CA ARG A 81 -12.97 5.72 1.67
C ARG A 81 -11.82 6.55 1.05
N GLY A 82 -11.83 6.70 -0.28
CA GLY A 82 -10.81 7.44 -1.03
C GLY A 82 -9.50 6.67 -1.16
N GLU A 83 -9.51 5.35 -1.00
CA GLU A 83 -8.33 4.50 -1.16
C GLU A 83 -8.48 3.64 -2.42
N VAL A 84 -7.53 3.73 -3.35
CA VAL A 84 -7.46 2.86 -4.53
C VAL A 84 -6.59 1.67 -4.16
N LEU A 85 -7.24 0.52 -3.95
CA LEU A 85 -6.61 -0.70 -3.45
C LEU A 85 -6.79 -1.82 -4.46
N VAL A 86 -5.67 -2.29 -5.01
CA VAL A 86 -5.66 -3.51 -5.82
C VAL A 86 -5.93 -4.73 -4.93
N GLU A 87 -6.36 -5.82 -5.53
CA GLU A 87 -6.83 -7.02 -4.82
C GLU A 87 -5.77 -7.57 -3.86
N ARG A 88 -4.50 -7.53 -4.26
CA ARG A 88 -3.36 -7.99 -3.45
C ARG A 88 -3.19 -7.23 -2.13
N ASP A 89 -3.68 -5.99 -2.03
CA ASP A 89 -3.54 -5.16 -0.82
C ASP A 89 -4.73 -5.26 0.13
N ARG A 90 -5.89 -5.76 -0.34
CA ARG A 90 -7.13 -5.79 0.48
C ARG A 90 -6.96 -6.58 1.77
N ALA A 91 -6.28 -7.73 1.71
CA ALA A 91 -6.03 -8.56 2.89
C ALA A 91 -5.19 -7.82 3.94
N ARG A 92 -4.12 -7.12 3.51
CA ARG A 92 -3.26 -6.34 4.40
C ARG A 92 -3.99 -5.15 5.00
N ARG A 93 -4.78 -4.45 4.18
CA ARG A 93 -5.56 -3.31 4.63
C ARG A 93 -6.66 -3.68 5.62
N SER A 94 -7.13 -4.93 5.57
CA SER A 94 -8.20 -5.45 6.43
C SER A 94 -7.67 -6.20 7.65
N ALA A 95 -6.35 -6.40 7.75
CA ALA A 95 -5.70 -7.27 8.73
C ALA A 95 -6.14 -7.01 10.18
N GLU A 96 -6.15 -5.75 10.63
CA GLU A 96 -6.59 -5.39 11.99
C GLU A 96 -8.07 -5.70 12.22
N ARG A 97 -8.93 -5.35 11.26
CA ARG A 97 -10.38 -5.61 11.34
C ARG A 97 -10.68 -7.10 11.34
N ASP A 98 -9.92 -7.88 10.60
CA ASP A 98 -10.11 -9.33 10.46
C ASP A 98 -9.40 -10.11 11.59
N GLY A 99 -8.72 -9.43 12.52
CA GLY A 99 -7.96 -10.07 13.60
C GLY A 99 -6.70 -10.83 13.16
N ARG A 100 -6.21 -10.58 11.93
CA ARG A 100 -5.03 -11.26 11.33
C ARG A 100 -3.77 -10.38 11.30
N TYR A 101 -3.76 -9.30 12.06
CA TYR A 101 -2.65 -8.33 12.05
C TYR A 101 -1.30 -8.98 12.38
N GLU A 102 -1.22 -9.71 13.50
CA GLU A 102 0.03 -10.33 13.95
C GLU A 102 0.59 -11.34 12.93
N GLU A 103 -0.28 -12.14 12.32
CA GLU A 103 0.10 -13.12 11.28
C GLU A 103 0.71 -12.41 10.05
N ILE A 104 0.01 -11.38 9.55
CA ILE A 104 0.45 -10.63 8.36
C ILE A 104 1.72 -9.82 8.68
N PHE A 105 1.81 -9.22 9.87
CA PHE A 105 2.99 -8.46 10.30
C PHE A 105 4.22 -9.36 10.38
N ALA A 106 4.09 -10.56 10.96
CA ALA A 106 5.17 -11.54 11.03
C ALA A 106 5.59 -12.04 9.64
N ALA A 107 4.62 -12.37 8.76
CA ALA A 107 4.89 -12.82 7.39
C ALA A 107 5.66 -11.78 6.55
N MET A 108 5.43 -10.48 6.82
CA MET A 108 6.12 -9.37 6.18
C MET A 108 7.53 -9.09 6.71
N ASN A 109 7.79 -9.46 7.96
CA ASN A 109 9.05 -9.20 8.64
C ASN A 109 9.69 -10.51 9.11
N PRO A 110 10.07 -11.41 8.17
CA PRO A 110 10.72 -12.66 8.53
C PRO A 110 12.08 -12.40 9.18
N SER A 111 12.39 -13.19 10.22
CA SER A 111 13.65 -13.11 11.00
C SER A 111 14.91 -13.40 10.16
#